data_AF-A0A0H1BNX3-F1
#
_entry.id   AF-A0A0H1BNX3-F1
#
_cell.length_a   1.000
_cell.length_b   1.000
_cell.length_c   1.000
_cell.angle_alpha   90.00
_cell.angle_beta   90.00
_cell.angle_gamma   90.00
#
_symmetry.space_group_name_H-M   'P 1'
#
loop_
_entity.id
_entity.type
_entity.pdbx_description
1 polymer ?
#
loop_
_entity_poly.entity_id
_entity_poly.type
_entity_poly.pdbx_seq_one_letter_code
_entity_poly.pdbx_strand_id
1 'polypeptide(L)'
;MPPKLPPSLSKQAVPFTEAVFFCPSCSIWRCSLPSLTTRRRNRTLNPRRARFASTFAPQSTPAHAVNITRNIPERFQGLYSALNGVHDTAANHVNSSRLQLALRGLETTRPVIRVAVLALDDTATTARLVRLLLADPLSPKQQWEDYLEEHQMDGSGSLLIKYGDQTDLALENSLVPTISIPSRTLQSSNLEILISPLSASSNSDVHITSNTFLVPTIAIQSTGTGTHTFIRYPVHKSMVCGKGIDGLLAYTRLAERANITGMDSICASFDFGLGQGSTQKTNGVSCVDIERAEAALDTFRESVQNAPEYEKGWSGSGVQPLIDWVSASPKDDILEPSIKRLVGSLLDGAEESINAEENKRILAQQAKTVPEEVRLDLDRTVSTWAERAHTELRDTLNEGFANKAWRNLAWWKLFWHVDDVGMITSRVLRKKWLPEAEKEVIWIGGKIHQAGLLDNISNSTAAIQESPPELEVSHAGESSSMSPEKLWPTQIADIRDSLTASSVPSLHSVAQNLVFFSLSTTSLSAALSALVYISTSGTSMYEAGTIATIGLFVSLRRQQKGWDSARGLWEHEVREEGRRALRDTEEVLRTIIHEGGRAIEAAPETEARQQIDRARQALSDVK
;
A
#
# COMPACT_ATOMS: atom_id res chain seq x y z
N MET A 1 52.37 -1.39 43.62
CA MET A 1 51.76 -0.46 44.60
C MET A 1 50.34 -0.16 44.17
N PRO A 2 49.31 -0.63 44.89
CA PRO A 2 47.93 -0.18 44.71
C PRO A 2 47.60 0.93 45.73
N PRO A 3 46.45 1.60 45.59
CA PRO A 3 45.70 2.03 46.77
C PRO A 3 44.37 1.29 46.90
N LYS A 4 43.97 1.19 48.16
CA LYS A 4 43.07 0.21 48.76
C LYS A 4 41.60 0.66 48.70
N LEU A 5 40.71 -0.32 48.63
CA LEU A 5 39.27 -0.21 48.93
C LEU A 5 39.02 0.19 50.39
N PRO A 6 37.79 0.65 50.68
CA PRO A 6 37.01 0.04 51.76
C PRO A 6 35.67 -0.54 51.25
N PRO A 7 35.22 -1.73 51.75
CA PRO A 7 33.91 -2.28 51.45
C PRO A 7 32.92 -2.04 52.61
N SER A 8 31.68 -1.67 52.29
CA SER A 8 30.54 -1.84 53.22
C SER A 8 29.33 -2.41 52.48
N LEU A 9 28.97 -3.63 52.88
CA LEU A 9 27.61 -4.15 53.15
C LEU A 9 26.47 -3.56 52.28
N SER A 10 25.63 -4.32 51.59
CA SER A 10 25.20 -5.69 51.81
C SER A 10 24.49 -6.23 50.57
N LYS A 11 24.60 -7.54 50.40
CA LYS A 11 23.90 -8.36 49.42
C LYS A 11 22.38 -8.31 49.68
N GLN A 12 21.60 -8.07 48.63
CA GLN A 12 20.69 -9.09 48.06
C GLN A 12 20.09 -8.55 46.76
N ALA A 13 20.68 -8.96 45.64
CA ALA A 13 20.03 -9.08 44.35
C ALA A 13 19.79 -10.59 44.14
N VAL A 14 18.65 -11.04 43.60
CA VAL A 14 18.37 -11.36 42.18
C VAL A 14 17.17 -12.37 42.23
N PRO A 15 16.34 -12.66 41.19
CA PRO A 15 16.19 -12.06 39.85
C PRO A 15 14.76 -11.61 39.50
N PHE A 16 14.71 -10.77 38.46
CA PHE A 16 13.60 -10.67 37.51
C PHE A 16 13.14 -12.06 37.03
N THR A 17 11.84 -12.33 37.18
CA THR A 17 11.17 -13.41 36.44
C THR A 17 10.12 -12.78 35.53
N GLU A 18 10.16 -13.23 34.28
CA GLU A 18 9.26 -12.88 33.18
C GLU A 18 7.80 -13.00 33.62
N ALA A 19 7.13 -11.85 33.74
CA ALA A 19 5.68 -11.80 33.89
C ALA A 19 5.07 -11.80 32.49
N VAL A 20 4.60 -12.98 32.09
CA VAL A 20 3.71 -13.24 30.95
C VAL A 20 2.57 -12.22 30.97
N PHE A 21 2.48 -11.41 29.90
CA PHE A 21 1.40 -10.45 29.70
C PHE A 21 0.05 -11.19 29.59
N PHE A 22 -0.81 -11.01 30.59
CA PHE A 22 -2.19 -11.46 30.56
C PHE A 22 -3.09 -10.28 30.16
N CYS A 23 -3.77 -10.38 29.02
CA CYS A 23 -4.72 -9.38 28.54
C CYS A 23 -6.10 -9.66 29.16
N PRO A 24 -6.68 -8.76 29.99
CA PRO A 24 -7.97 -8.99 30.64
C PRO A 24 -9.18 -8.86 29.70
N SER A 25 -8.97 -8.68 28.39
CA SER A 25 -10.04 -8.51 27.40
C SER A 25 -10.53 -9.82 26.77
N CYS A 26 -9.89 -10.96 27.03
CA CYS A 26 -10.15 -12.21 26.31
C CYS A 26 -10.86 -13.31 27.12
N SER A 27 -11.35 -13.04 28.32
CA SER A 27 -12.04 -14.06 29.14
C SER A 27 -13.28 -13.50 29.85
N ILE A 28 -14.41 -13.41 29.14
CA ILE A 28 -15.77 -13.75 29.64
C ILE A 28 -16.65 -13.98 28.41
N TRP A 29 -16.68 -15.21 27.91
CA TRP A 29 -17.83 -15.77 27.19
C TRP A 29 -18.11 -17.13 27.82
N ARG A 30 -19.39 -17.38 28.13
CA ARG A 30 -19.99 -18.50 28.89
C ARG A 30 -20.14 -18.27 30.40
N CYS A 31 -21.31 -17.77 30.79
CA CYS A 31 -22.28 -18.55 31.58
C CYS A 31 -23.52 -17.69 31.83
N SER A 32 -24.56 -17.96 31.05
CA SER A 32 -25.94 -17.49 31.26
C SER A 32 -26.67 -18.48 32.17
N LEU A 33 -27.23 -18.03 33.30
CA LEU A 33 -28.53 -18.51 33.82
C LEU A 33 -29.01 -17.60 34.97
N PRO A 34 -30.34 -17.48 35.21
CA PRO A 34 -30.95 -16.30 35.80
C PRO A 34 -31.53 -16.48 37.22
N SER A 35 -31.82 -15.33 37.81
CA SER A 35 -32.84 -15.02 38.84
C SER A 35 -32.72 -15.65 40.23
N LEU A 36 -32.70 -14.77 41.25
CA LEU A 36 -33.67 -14.82 42.35
C LEU A 36 -33.74 -13.48 43.09
N THR A 37 -34.98 -13.12 43.38
CA THR A 37 -35.52 -11.94 44.06
C THR A 37 -35.07 -11.80 45.52
N THR A 38 -34.86 -10.56 46.01
CA THR A 38 -35.42 -10.08 47.29
C THR A 38 -35.31 -8.56 47.48
N ARG A 39 -36.43 -7.89 47.26
CA ARG A 39 -37.07 -6.84 48.08
C ARG A 39 -36.26 -6.23 49.26
N ARG A 40 -36.07 -4.91 49.25
CA ARG A 40 -36.35 -4.06 50.42
C ARG A 40 -36.76 -2.63 50.03
N ARG A 41 -37.88 -2.21 50.61
CA ARG A 41 -38.48 -0.87 50.64
C ARG A 41 -37.52 0.13 51.32
N ASN A 42 -37.50 1.38 50.85
CA ASN A 42 -38.14 2.46 51.61
C ASN A 42 -38.50 3.67 50.75
N ARG A 43 -39.71 4.17 51.05
CA ARG A 43 -40.36 5.38 50.55
C ARG A 43 -39.59 6.63 50.99
N THR A 44 -39.55 7.64 50.13
CA THR A 44 -40.19 8.93 50.38
C THR A 44 -40.55 9.59 49.04
N LEU A 45 -41.82 9.98 48.93
CA LEU A 45 -42.38 10.75 47.83
C LEU A 45 -42.30 12.23 48.22
N ASN A 46 -41.88 13.09 47.28
CA ASN A 46 -42.53 14.38 47.09
C ASN A 46 -42.40 14.85 45.63
N PRO A 47 -43.45 15.45 45.05
CA PRO A 47 -43.54 15.68 43.61
C PRO A 47 -43.12 17.12 43.26
N ARG A 48 -42.19 17.27 42.32
CA ARG A 48 -42.05 18.53 41.56
C ARG A 48 -41.95 18.21 40.07
N ARG A 49 -42.88 18.81 39.33
CA ARG A 49 -42.96 18.86 37.87
C ARG A 49 -41.59 19.14 37.27
N ALA A 50 -41.10 18.23 36.43
CA ALA A 50 -40.03 18.50 35.49
C ALA A 50 -40.61 18.49 34.07
N ARG A 51 -40.44 19.63 33.39
CA ARG A 51 -40.77 19.84 31.98
C ARG A 51 -39.74 19.08 31.13
N PHE A 52 -40.20 18.62 29.98
CA PHE A 52 -39.38 17.98 28.95
C PHE A 52 -38.33 18.94 28.40
N ALA A 53 -37.05 18.57 28.53
CA ALA A 53 -35.97 19.01 27.66
C ALA A 53 -34.81 18.01 27.84
N SER A 54 -34.61 17.13 26.86
CA SER A 54 -33.44 16.26 26.78
C SER A 54 -32.86 16.33 25.38
N THR A 55 -31.74 17.02 25.24
CA THR A 55 -30.77 16.74 24.18
C THR A 55 -29.43 16.61 24.88
N PHE A 56 -28.71 15.53 24.59
CA PHE A 56 -27.46 15.07 25.20
C PHE A 56 -27.59 14.19 26.46
N ALA A 57 -27.83 12.90 26.22
CA ALA A 57 -27.27 11.82 27.04
C ALA A 57 -26.15 11.13 26.23
N PRO A 58 -24.98 10.83 26.81
CA PRO A 58 -23.98 9.97 26.20
C PRO A 58 -24.38 8.51 26.42
N GLN A 59 -24.70 7.77 25.35
CA GLN A 59 -24.84 6.32 25.42
C GLN A 59 -23.55 5.67 24.93
N SER A 60 -22.73 5.26 25.90
CA SER A 60 -21.75 4.19 25.73
C SER A 60 -22.49 2.87 25.95
N THR A 61 -22.74 2.10 24.89
CA THR A 61 -23.09 0.66 24.96
C THR A 61 -22.55 -0.07 23.73
N PRO A 62 -22.19 -1.36 23.86
CA PRO A 62 -21.27 -2.08 22.97
C PRO A 62 -21.90 -2.52 21.64
N ALA A 63 -21.04 -3.02 20.76
CA ALA A 63 -21.36 -3.48 19.41
C ALA A 63 -22.53 -4.48 19.34
N HIS A 64 -23.32 -4.32 18.27
CA HIS A 64 -24.43 -5.15 17.77
C HIS A 64 -25.85 -4.75 18.20
N ALA A 65 -26.64 -4.41 17.17
CA ALA A 65 -28.09 -4.22 17.13
C ALA A 65 -28.65 -2.94 17.79
N VAL A 66 -28.80 -1.87 17.01
CA VAL A 66 -30.09 -1.29 16.56
C VAL A 66 -29.76 -0.26 15.47
N ASN A 67 -30.15 -0.53 14.23
CA ASN A 67 -30.25 0.48 13.18
C ASN A 67 -31.30 1.51 13.60
N ILE A 68 -30.88 2.56 14.31
CA ILE A 68 -31.68 3.78 14.39
C ILE A 68 -31.65 4.33 12.97
N THR A 69 -32.75 4.18 12.24
CA THR A 69 -32.98 4.84 10.96
C THR A 69 -32.91 6.35 11.21
N ARG A 70 -31.70 6.92 11.14
CA ARG A 70 -31.51 8.36 11.15
C ARG A 70 -32.25 8.89 9.94
N ASN A 71 -33.18 9.82 10.15
CA ASN A 71 -34.02 10.37 9.09
C ASN A 71 -33.16 11.31 8.22
N ILE A 72 -32.37 10.72 7.34
CA ILE A 72 -31.49 11.43 6.41
C ILE A 72 -32.37 11.96 5.27
N PRO A 73 -32.29 13.26 4.92
CA PRO A 73 -33.00 13.77 3.77
C PRO A 73 -32.64 13.00 2.49
N GLU A 74 -33.64 12.59 1.70
CA GLU A 74 -33.45 11.76 0.48
C GLU A 74 -32.40 12.34 -0.48
N ARG A 75 -32.35 13.68 -0.59
CA ARG A 75 -31.35 14.42 -1.38
C ARG A 75 -29.89 14.17 -1.01
N PHE A 76 -29.61 13.86 0.27
CA PHE A 76 -28.24 13.66 0.77
C PHE A 76 -27.89 12.17 0.94
N GLN A 77 -28.83 11.26 0.69
CA GLN A 77 -28.65 9.83 0.88
C GLN A 77 -27.52 9.26 0.01
N GLY A 78 -27.41 9.72 -1.24
CA GLY A 78 -26.33 9.33 -2.15
C GLY A 78 -24.95 9.69 -1.60
N LEU A 79 -24.75 10.96 -1.23
CA LEU A 79 -23.51 11.45 -0.64
C LEU A 79 -23.20 10.79 0.71
N TYR A 80 -24.20 10.63 1.57
CA TYR A 80 -24.04 9.95 2.86
C TYR A 80 -23.54 8.52 2.69
N SER A 81 -24.14 7.75 1.77
CA SER A 81 -23.74 6.37 1.50
C SER A 81 -22.32 6.28 0.94
N ALA A 82 -21.93 7.20 0.05
CA ALA A 82 -20.59 7.24 -0.52
C ALA A 82 -19.52 7.60 0.53
N LEU A 83 -19.80 8.58 1.39
CA LEU A 83 -18.89 8.94 2.49
C LEU A 83 -18.76 7.83 3.54
N ASN A 84 -19.83 7.08 3.79
CA ASN A 84 -19.74 5.91 4.67
C ASN A 84 -18.91 4.79 4.03
N GLY A 85 -19.00 4.61 2.71
CA GLY A 85 -18.10 3.72 1.97
C GLY A 85 -16.64 4.10 2.12
N VAL A 86 -16.31 5.40 2.02
CA VAL A 86 -14.95 5.91 2.26
C VAL A 86 -14.50 5.67 3.70
N HIS A 87 -15.38 5.81 4.69
CA HIS A 87 -15.06 5.50 6.09
C HIS A 87 -14.69 4.03 6.27
N ASP A 88 -15.41 3.12 5.62
CA ASP A 88 -15.24 1.68 5.81
C ASP A 88 -14.00 1.15 5.05
N THR A 89 -13.72 1.65 3.85
CA THR A 89 -12.59 1.17 3.02
C THR A 89 -11.29 1.96 3.24
N ALA A 90 -11.38 3.27 3.51
CA ALA A 90 -10.24 4.19 3.58
C ALA A 90 -10.05 4.79 4.99
N ALA A 91 -10.47 4.08 6.05
CA ALA A 91 -10.39 4.53 7.44
C ALA A 91 -9.01 5.07 7.85
N ASN A 92 -7.93 4.48 7.32
CA ASN A 92 -6.56 4.84 7.64
C ASN A 92 -6.09 6.13 6.94
N HIS A 93 -6.73 6.50 5.82
CA HIS A 93 -6.35 7.64 4.99
C HIS A 93 -7.19 8.89 5.30
N VAL A 94 -8.29 8.73 6.03
CA VAL A 94 -9.23 9.82 6.32
C VAL A 94 -9.21 10.19 7.80
N ASN A 95 -9.31 11.49 8.09
CA ASN A 95 -9.56 11.96 9.45
C ASN A 95 -10.99 11.61 9.88
N SER A 96 -11.13 10.53 10.64
CA SER A 96 -12.42 9.99 11.11
C SER A 96 -13.26 11.04 11.85
N SER A 97 -12.66 11.92 12.64
CA SER A 97 -13.38 12.96 13.38
C SER A 97 -14.02 13.98 12.43
N ARG A 98 -13.31 14.40 11.37
CA ARG A 98 -13.84 15.32 10.37
C ARG A 98 -14.88 14.66 9.46
N LEU A 99 -14.68 13.39 9.10
CA LEU A 99 -15.68 12.64 8.34
C LEU A 99 -16.98 12.48 9.13
N GLN A 100 -16.92 12.21 10.43
CA GLN A 100 -18.11 12.19 11.29
C GLN A 100 -18.79 13.55 11.38
N LEU A 101 -18.03 14.65 11.39
CA LEU A 101 -18.60 16.00 11.33
C LEU A 101 -19.36 16.21 10.01
N ALA A 102 -18.78 15.78 8.88
CA ALA A 102 -19.42 15.86 7.57
C ALA A 102 -20.71 15.03 7.52
N LEU A 103 -20.68 13.77 7.98
CA LEU A 103 -21.86 12.90 8.03
C LEU A 103 -22.98 13.51 8.88
N ARG A 104 -22.66 14.06 10.06
CA ARG A 104 -23.65 14.75 10.91
C ARG A 104 -24.23 16.00 10.26
N GLY A 105 -23.42 16.72 9.48
CA GLY A 105 -23.87 17.87 8.69
C GLY A 105 -24.94 17.49 7.66
N LEU A 106 -24.87 16.27 7.11
CA LEU A 106 -25.83 15.76 6.12
C LEU A 106 -27.10 15.17 6.72
N GLU A 107 -27.12 14.90 8.03
CA GLU A 107 -28.30 14.34 8.72
C GLU A 107 -29.42 15.38 8.94
N THR A 108 -29.12 16.68 8.84
CA THR A 108 -30.06 17.76 9.13
C THR A 108 -30.15 18.77 7.99
N THR A 109 -31.31 19.43 7.83
CA THR A 109 -31.51 20.47 6.79
C THR A 109 -30.90 21.81 7.19
N ARG A 110 -30.77 22.07 8.50
CA ARG A 110 -30.08 23.23 9.06
C ARG A 110 -28.97 22.72 9.99
N PRO A 111 -27.81 22.35 9.43
CA PRO A 111 -26.73 21.83 10.23
C PRO A 111 -26.15 22.92 11.13
N VAL A 112 -25.46 22.48 12.18
CA VAL A 112 -24.81 23.37 13.14
C VAL A 112 -23.40 23.62 12.66
N ILE A 113 -23.07 24.88 12.36
CA ILE A 113 -21.72 25.24 11.93
C ILE A 113 -20.85 25.58 13.14
N ARG A 114 -19.95 24.65 13.42
CA ARG A 114 -18.88 24.81 14.39
C ARG A 114 -17.74 25.68 13.87
N VAL A 115 -17.41 26.72 14.62
CA VAL A 115 -16.27 27.61 14.40
C VAL A 115 -15.35 27.53 15.62
N ALA A 116 -14.08 27.18 15.42
CA ALA A 116 -13.08 27.32 16.48
C ALA A 116 -12.47 28.72 16.46
N VAL A 117 -12.23 29.29 17.63
CA VAL A 117 -11.42 30.50 17.82
C VAL A 117 -10.24 30.09 18.70
N LEU A 118 -9.06 30.07 18.09
CA LEU A 118 -7.85 29.49 18.64
C LEU A 118 -6.92 30.61 19.12
N ALA A 119 -6.68 30.71 20.42
CA ALA A 119 -5.78 31.69 21.00
C ALA A 119 -4.32 31.23 20.89
N LEU A 120 -3.45 32.00 20.21
CA LEU A 120 -2.01 31.71 20.12
C LEU A 120 -1.29 31.93 21.45
N ASP A 121 -1.34 33.17 21.94
CA ASP A 121 -0.54 33.62 23.09
C ASP A 121 -1.40 34.24 24.20
N ASP A 122 -2.52 34.86 23.85
CA ASP A 122 -3.38 35.62 24.77
C ASP A 122 -4.86 35.22 24.64
N THR A 123 -5.33 34.50 25.66
CA THR A 123 -6.72 34.07 25.77
C THR A 123 -7.66 35.23 26.09
N ALA A 124 -7.20 36.27 26.79
CA ALA A 124 -8.01 37.43 27.15
C ALA A 124 -8.34 38.30 25.92
N THR A 125 -7.34 38.53 25.06
CA THR A 125 -7.54 39.22 23.77
C THR A 125 -8.53 38.44 22.88
N THR A 126 -8.44 37.11 22.90
CA THR A 126 -9.37 36.24 22.15
C THR A 126 -10.80 36.33 22.71
N ALA A 127 -10.97 36.31 24.03
CA ALA A 127 -12.28 36.46 24.67
C ALA A 127 -12.93 37.82 24.36
N ARG A 128 -12.14 38.91 24.40
CA ARG A 128 -12.60 40.27 24.00
C ARG A 128 -13.06 40.31 22.55
N LEU A 129 -12.32 39.66 21.64
CA LEU A 129 -12.75 39.58 20.24
C LEU A 129 -14.05 38.79 20.08
N VAL A 130 -14.18 37.62 20.73
CA VAL A 130 -15.43 36.83 20.67
C VAL A 130 -16.60 37.59 21.27
N ARG A 131 -16.39 38.35 22.34
CA ARG A 131 -17.39 39.28 22.88
C ARG A 131 -17.87 40.27 21.82
N LEU A 132 -16.95 40.92 21.11
CA LEU A 132 -17.29 41.84 20.02
C LEU A 132 -18.02 41.17 18.84
N LEU A 133 -17.68 39.93 18.51
CA LEU A 133 -18.36 39.17 17.44
C LEU A 133 -19.81 38.82 17.78
N LEU A 134 -20.14 38.73 19.07
CA LEU A 134 -21.44 38.26 19.56
C LEU A 134 -22.32 39.36 20.17
N ALA A 135 -21.73 40.49 20.55
CA ALA A 135 -22.43 41.59 21.20
C ALA A 135 -23.52 42.19 20.30
N ASP A 136 -24.71 42.45 20.87
CA ASP A 136 -25.75 43.23 20.21
C ASP A 136 -25.61 44.70 20.64
N PRO A 137 -25.32 45.63 19.70
CA PRO A 137 -25.13 47.04 20.00
C PRO A 137 -26.40 47.72 20.53
N LEU A 138 -27.59 47.16 20.24
CA LEU A 138 -28.86 47.71 20.72
C LEU A 138 -29.20 47.30 22.16
N SER A 139 -28.48 46.32 22.70
CA SER A 139 -28.68 45.83 24.06
C SER A 139 -27.62 46.40 25.01
N PRO A 140 -27.98 46.69 26.29
CA PRO A 140 -26.99 47.05 27.30
C PRO A 140 -26.04 45.86 27.56
N LYS A 141 -24.87 46.14 28.15
CA LYS A 141 -23.87 45.11 28.52
C LYS A 141 -24.55 43.98 29.30
N GLN A 142 -24.43 42.75 28.82
CA GLN A 142 -25.07 41.58 29.41
C GLN A 142 -24.11 40.81 30.33
N GLN A 143 -24.65 40.02 31.27
CA GLN A 143 -23.85 39.27 32.25
C GLN A 143 -22.85 38.28 31.63
N TRP A 144 -23.15 37.75 30.44
CA TRP A 144 -22.22 36.85 29.75
C TRP A 144 -20.99 37.59 29.19
N GLU A 145 -21.10 38.90 28.91
CA GLU A 145 -19.98 39.72 28.44
C GLU A 145 -18.96 39.88 29.56
N ASP A 146 -19.42 40.16 30.79
CA ASP A 146 -18.59 40.20 31.98
C ASP A 146 -17.99 38.81 32.27
N TYR A 147 -18.77 37.74 32.13
CA TYR A 147 -18.28 36.37 32.32
C TYR A 147 -17.14 36.02 31.35
N LEU A 148 -17.21 36.42 30.07
CA LEU A 148 -16.11 36.16 29.12
C LEU A 148 -14.83 36.94 29.45
N GLU A 149 -14.95 38.13 30.04
CA GLU A 149 -13.81 38.96 30.47
C GLU A 149 -13.18 38.43 31.77
N GLU A 150 -14.01 37.99 32.71
CA GLU A 150 -13.57 37.45 34.01
C GLU A 150 -13.06 36.01 33.93
N HIS A 151 -13.62 35.21 33.01
CA HIS A 151 -13.23 33.82 32.81
C HIS A 151 -11.87 33.75 32.09
N GLN A 152 -10.80 34.00 32.84
CA GLN A 152 -9.45 33.69 32.41
C GLN A 152 -9.37 32.18 32.19
N MET A 153 -9.17 31.79 30.94
CA MET A 153 -8.91 30.40 30.58
C MET A 153 -7.57 30.00 31.20
N ASP A 154 -7.60 29.39 32.40
CA ASP A 154 -6.41 28.90 33.09
C ASP A 154 -5.71 27.81 32.25
N GLY A 155 -4.81 28.22 31.35
CA GLY A 155 -3.86 27.43 30.55
C GLY A 155 -4.39 26.27 29.68
N SER A 156 -5.61 25.81 29.89
CA SER A 156 -6.16 24.54 29.38
C SER A 156 -7.69 24.52 29.24
N GLY A 157 -8.39 25.52 29.81
CA GLY A 157 -9.84 25.65 29.69
C GLY A 157 -10.26 25.95 28.25
N SER A 158 -11.15 25.13 27.70
CA SER A 158 -11.87 25.42 26.46
C SER A 158 -13.33 25.75 26.78
N LEU A 159 -13.93 26.67 26.03
CA LEU A 159 -15.29 27.15 26.26
C LEU A 159 -16.11 27.01 25.00
N LEU A 160 -17.27 26.37 25.10
CA LEU A 160 -18.21 26.21 24.01
C LEU A 160 -19.36 27.21 24.16
N ILE A 161 -19.60 28.00 23.12
CA ILE A 161 -20.66 29.00 23.06
C ILE A 161 -21.72 28.53 22.09
N LYS A 162 -22.97 28.53 22.55
CA LYS A 162 -24.14 28.13 21.75
C LYS A 162 -25.22 29.20 21.79
N TYR A 163 -26.11 29.17 20.80
CA TYR A 163 -27.34 29.96 20.87
C TYR A 163 -28.29 29.41 21.95
N GLY A 164 -28.91 30.30 22.71
CA GLY A 164 -30.05 29.98 23.57
C GLY A 164 -30.88 31.21 23.88
N ASP A 165 -32.19 31.03 24.05
CA ASP A 165 -33.14 32.12 24.31
C ASP A 165 -32.89 32.80 25.67
N GLN A 166 -32.28 32.08 26.61
CA GLN A 166 -31.88 32.56 27.93
C GLN A 166 -30.37 32.38 28.12
N THR A 167 -29.76 33.33 28.84
CA THR A 167 -28.36 33.27 29.22
C THR A 167 -28.16 32.29 30.36
N ASP A 168 -27.65 31.10 30.05
CA ASP A 168 -27.21 30.13 31.06
C ASP A 168 -25.68 30.16 31.13
N LEU A 169 -25.18 30.70 32.23
CA LEU A 169 -23.75 30.68 32.55
C LEU A 169 -23.33 29.24 32.92
N ALA A 170 -22.09 28.90 32.58
CA ALA A 170 -21.60 27.55 32.33
C ALA A 170 -22.23 26.43 33.16
N LEU A 171 -22.78 25.41 32.49
CA LEU A 171 -23.26 24.20 33.15
C LEU A 171 -22.06 23.37 33.67
N GLU A 172 -21.81 23.41 34.99
CA GLU A 172 -20.69 22.72 35.66
C GLU A 172 -20.63 21.20 35.41
N ASN A 173 -21.73 20.58 34.94
CA ASN A 173 -21.84 19.14 34.68
C ASN A 173 -21.53 18.71 33.23
N SER A 174 -21.05 19.62 32.37
CA SER A 174 -20.66 19.29 30.99
C SER A 174 -19.16 19.01 30.89
N LEU A 175 -18.78 18.01 30.08
CA LEU A 175 -17.39 17.67 29.76
C LEU A 175 -16.61 18.87 29.18
N VAL A 176 -17.33 19.79 28.53
CA VAL A 176 -16.79 21.08 28.06
C VAL A 176 -17.69 22.17 28.63
N PRO A 177 -17.14 23.16 29.36
CA PRO A 177 -17.88 24.34 29.80
C PRO A 177 -18.66 24.93 28.63
N THR A 178 -19.99 24.97 28.76
CA THR A 178 -20.87 25.43 27.68
C THR A 178 -21.74 26.57 28.20
N ILE A 179 -21.75 27.69 27.48
CA ILE A 179 -22.62 28.85 27.74
C ILE A 179 -23.62 29.03 26.61
N SER A 180 -24.84 29.42 26.95
CA SER A 180 -25.88 29.82 25.99
C SER A 180 -26.01 31.34 25.94
N ILE A 181 -26.01 31.91 24.74
CA ILE A 181 -26.08 33.36 24.53
C ILE A 181 -27.20 33.68 23.52
N PRO A 182 -28.07 34.67 23.81
CA PRO A 182 -29.11 35.13 22.89
C PRO A 182 -28.54 36.08 21.83
N SER A 183 -27.56 35.62 21.04
CA SER A 183 -26.95 36.43 19.97
C SER A 183 -27.58 36.16 18.60
N ARG A 184 -27.87 37.22 17.84
CA ARG A 184 -28.43 37.13 16.48
C ARG A 184 -27.46 36.47 15.50
N THR A 185 -26.15 36.67 15.67
CA THR A 185 -25.14 36.06 14.81
C THR A 185 -25.15 34.54 14.97
N LEU A 186 -25.21 34.03 16.21
CA LEU A 186 -25.34 32.60 16.49
C LEU A 186 -26.65 32.00 15.95
N GLN A 187 -27.77 32.73 16.08
CA GLN A 187 -29.07 32.25 15.63
C GLN A 187 -29.18 32.18 14.11
N SER A 188 -28.72 33.23 13.41
CA SER A 188 -28.94 33.40 11.97
C SER A 188 -28.31 32.29 11.12
N SER A 189 -27.11 31.86 11.50
CA SER A 189 -26.34 30.81 10.82
C SER A 189 -26.18 29.51 11.64
N ASN A 190 -26.97 29.34 12.71
CA ASN A 190 -26.95 28.17 13.60
C ASN A 190 -25.52 27.77 14.02
N LEU A 191 -24.81 28.71 14.65
CA LEU A 191 -23.39 28.58 14.95
C LEU A 191 -23.12 28.03 16.37
N GLU A 192 -22.06 27.25 16.48
CA GLU A 192 -21.40 26.88 17.74
C GLU A 192 -19.96 27.42 17.70
N ILE A 193 -19.56 28.23 18.68
CA ILE A 193 -18.20 28.78 18.74
C ILE A 193 -17.42 28.08 19.85
N LEU A 194 -16.29 27.45 19.51
CA LEU A 194 -15.36 26.88 20.48
C LEU A 194 -14.19 27.85 20.69
N ILE A 195 -14.00 28.34 21.89
CA ILE A 195 -12.78 29.04 22.29
C ILE A 195 -11.81 28.01 22.86
N SER A 196 -10.59 27.94 22.33
CA SER A 196 -9.55 27.04 22.82
C SER A 196 -8.19 27.70 22.72
N PRO A 197 -7.28 27.51 23.69
CA PRO A 197 -5.87 27.81 23.45
C PRO A 197 -5.33 26.89 22.34
N LEU A 198 -4.46 27.45 21.49
CA LEU A 198 -3.69 26.68 20.52
C LEU A 198 -2.46 26.15 21.25
N SER A 199 -2.42 24.85 21.54
CA SER A 199 -1.24 24.21 22.10
C SER A 199 -0.15 24.10 21.02
N ALA A 200 0.51 25.22 20.73
CA ALA A 200 1.72 25.26 19.92
C ALA A 200 2.86 24.71 20.79
N SER A 201 2.96 23.39 20.92
CA SER A 201 4.15 22.75 21.48
C SER A 201 5.31 22.98 20.49
N SER A 202 5.97 24.13 20.63
CA SER A 202 7.02 24.65 19.75
C SER A 202 8.24 23.73 19.57
N ASN A 203 8.34 22.67 20.39
CA ASN A 203 9.54 21.83 20.52
C ASN A 203 9.36 20.36 20.12
N SER A 204 8.21 19.95 19.58
CA SER A 204 8.02 18.55 19.15
C SER A 204 8.02 18.42 17.63
N ASP A 205 8.71 17.38 17.14
CA ASP A 205 8.85 16.93 15.75
C ASP A 205 7.50 16.45 15.14
N VAL A 206 6.38 16.90 15.72
CA VAL A 206 5.03 16.58 15.29
C VAL A 206 4.77 17.31 13.98
N HIS A 207 4.48 16.55 12.93
CA HIS A 207 4.00 17.07 11.66
C HIS A 207 2.72 17.90 11.91
N ILE A 208 2.87 19.23 11.91
CA ILE A 208 1.75 20.16 11.95
C ILE A 208 1.11 20.12 10.57
N THR A 209 -0.18 19.81 10.50
CA THR A 209 -0.95 19.82 9.24
C THR A 209 -2.10 20.80 9.38
N SER A 210 -2.74 21.14 8.27
CA SER A 210 -3.97 21.96 8.27
C SER A 210 -5.06 21.41 9.22
N ASN A 211 -5.07 20.10 9.47
CA ASN A 211 -5.98 19.44 10.42
C ASN A 211 -5.79 19.89 11.88
N THR A 212 -4.60 20.38 12.27
CA THR A 212 -4.34 20.89 13.63
C THR A 212 -5.24 22.06 13.97
N PHE A 213 -5.58 22.91 12.99
CA PHE A 213 -6.48 24.05 13.18
C PHE A 213 -7.97 23.68 13.11
N LEU A 214 -8.31 22.64 12.33
CA LEU A 214 -9.70 22.22 12.09
C LEU A 214 -10.19 21.13 13.06
N VAL A 215 -9.29 20.52 13.82
CA VAL A 215 -9.60 19.53 14.86
C VAL A 215 -8.85 19.88 16.14
N PRO A 216 -9.22 20.99 16.80
CA PRO A 216 -8.63 21.36 18.09
C PRO A 216 -8.75 20.22 19.10
N THR A 217 -7.71 20.07 19.91
CA THR A 217 -7.67 19.08 20.99
C THR A 217 -7.93 19.79 22.30
N ILE A 218 -9.08 19.50 22.91
CA ILE A 218 -9.50 20.09 24.18
C ILE A 218 -9.07 19.21 25.35
N ALA A 219 -8.52 19.82 26.39
CA ALA A 219 -8.19 19.13 27.63
C ALA A 219 -9.40 19.18 28.58
N ILE A 220 -9.78 18.02 29.10
CA ILE A 220 -10.91 17.87 30.02
C ILE A 220 -10.37 17.31 31.33
N GLN A 221 -10.61 18.05 32.40
CA GLN A 221 -10.23 17.64 33.75
C GLN A 221 -11.17 16.54 34.25
N SER A 222 -10.62 15.39 34.64
CA SER A 222 -11.39 14.33 35.28
C SER A 222 -11.68 14.72 36.73
N THR A 223 -12.97 14.79 37.09
CA THR A 223 -13.54 15.30 38.36
C THR A 223 -13.10 14.58 39.65
N GLY A 224 -12.15 13.64 39.59
CA GLY A 224 -11.68 12.89 40.76
C GLY A 224 -10.18 12.67 40.91
N THR A 225 -9.36 12.90 39.86
CA THR A 225 -7.94 12.49 39.89
C THR A 225 -6.94 13.54 39.40
N GLY A 226 -7.40 14.73 39.00
CA GLY A 226 -6.52 15.77 38.44
C GLY A 226 -5.85 15.38 37.10
N THR A 227 -6.26 14.25 36.52
CA THR A 227 -5.78 13.79 35.22
C THR A 227 -6.54 14.51 34.11
N HIS A 228 -5.81 14.95 33.09
CA HIS A 228 -6.37 15.59 31.91
C HIS A 228 -6.59 14.54 30.83
N THR A 229 -7.81 14.47 30.30
CA THR A 229 -8.14 13.66 29.12
C THR A 229 -8.26 14.59 27.91
N PHE A 230 -7.80 14.14 26.75
CA PHE A 230 -7.82 14.97 25.54
C PHE A 230 -8.92 14.48 24.59
N ILE A 231 -9.79 15.39 24.16
CA ILE A 231 -10.84 15.09 23.18
C ILE A 231 -10.57 15.91 21.90
N ARG A 232 -10.77 15.28 20.74
CA ARG A 232 -10.72 15.96 19.45
C ARG A 232 -12.07 16.60 19.15
N TYR A 233 -12.07 17.90 18.89
CA TYR A 233 -13.28 18.66 18.61
C TYR A 233 -13.25 19.18 17.16
N PRO A 234 -13.76 18.42 16.17
CA PRO A 234 -13.73 18.83 14.77
C PRO A 234 -14.66 20.03 14.52
N VAL A 235 -14.17 21.00 13.75
CA VAL A 235 -14.88 22.23 13.37
C VAL A 235 -14.89 22.43 11.84
N HIS A 236 -15.80 23.28 11.35
CA HIS A 236 -15.90 23.61 9.91
C HIS A 236 -15.00 24.77 9.51
N LYS A 237 -14.88 25.76 10.41
CA LYS A 237 -14.06 26.95 10.26
C LYS A 237 -13.18 27.12 11.50
N SER A 238 -12.01 27.70 11.34
CA SER A 238 -11.10 28.00 12.44
C SER A 238 -10.55 29.41 12.28
N MET A 239 -10.66 30.22 13.33
CA MET A 239 -10.08 31.54 13.42
C MET A 239 -8.92 31.48 14.39
N VAL A 240 -7.72 31.85 13.96
CA VAL A 240 -6.54 31.92 14.83
C VAL A 240 -6.38 33.36 15.29
N CYS A 241 -6.35 33.58 16.61
CA CYS A 241 -6.27 34.89 17.23
C CYS A 241 -4.92 35.10 17.91
N GLY A 242 -4.27 36.22 17.64
CA GLY A 242 -3.00 36.60 18.27
C GLY A 242 -2.93 38.09 18.57
N LYS A 243 -1.92 38.49 19.36
CA LYS A 243 -1.70 39.87 19.75
C LYS A 243 -0.43 40.44 19.08
N GLY A 244 -0.57 41.59 18.45
CA GLY A 244 0.55 42.33 17.86
C GLY A 244 1.34 41.57 16.78
N ILE A 245 2.56 42.04 16.56
CA ILE A 245 3.49 41.47 15.56
C ILE A 245 4.02 40.09 15.96
N ASP A 246 4.15 39.81 17.25
CA ASP A 246 4.69 38.53 17.74
C ASP A 246 3.73 37.38 17.46
N GLY A 247 2.42 37.60 17.68
CA GLY A 247 1.38 36.65 17.32
C GLY A 247 1.31 36.40 15.80
N LEU A 248 1.49 37.44 14.98
CA LEU A 248 1.56 37.30 13.52
C LEU A 248 2.78 36.47 13.08
N LEU A 249 3.93 36.70 13.70
CA LEU A 249 5.15 35.92 13.41
C LEU A 249 5.00 34.46 13.85
N ALA A 250 4.37 34.21 15.00
CA ALA A 250 4.08 32.86 15.47
C ALA A 250 3.14 32.12 14.50
N TYR A 251 2.07 32.78 14.03
CA TYR A 251 1.16 32.20 13.05
C TYR A 251 1.84 31.91 11.72
N THR A 252 2.63 32.83 11.17
CA THR A 252 3.29 32.62 9.87
C THR A 252 4.22 31.41 9.88
N ARG A 253 4.97 31.20 10.96
CA ARG A 253 5.79 29.99 11.17
C ARG A 253 4.95 28.70 11.22
N LEU A 254 3.79 28.75 11.87
CA LEU A 254 2.88 27.61 11.93
C LEU A 254 2.18 27.34 10.59
N ALA A 255 1.81 28.40 9.87
CA ALA A 255 1.15 28.33 8.58
C ALA A 255 2.06 27.75 7.50
N GLU A 256 3.34 28.12 7.49
CA GLU A 256 4.37 27.56 6.60
C GLU A 256 4.54 26.06 6.86
N ARG A 257 4.69 25.64 8.13
CA ARG A 257 4.80 24.23 8.51
C ARG A 257 3.57 23.41 8.14
N ALA A 258 2.38 24.00 8.26
CA ALA A 258 1.10 23.35 8.02
C ALA A 258 0.65 23.33 6.55
N ASN A 259 1.40 24.01 5.66
CA ASN A 259 1.07 24.20 4.24
C ASN A 259 -0.40 24.57 4.02
N ILE A 260 -0.85 25.66 4.66
CA ILE A 260 -2.26 26.07 4.64
C ILE A 260 -2.67 26.48 3.21
N THR A 261 -3.35 25.59 2.49
CA THR A 261 -3.92 25.84 1.15
C THR A 261 -5.37 26.35 1.21
N GLY A 262 -6.11 26.05 2.29
CA GLY A 262 -7.54 26.34 2.45
C GLY A 262 -7.84 27.63 3.23
N MET A 263 -7.57 28.78 2.61
CA MET A 263 -7.71 30.11 3.24
C MET A 263 -9.16 30.55 3.49
N ASP A 264 -10.13 29.81 2.94
CA ASP A 264 -11.56 30.05 3.17
C ASP A 264 -12.08 29.43 4.48
N SER A 265 -11.44 28.37 4.96
CA SER A 265 -11.81 27.67 6.21
C SER A 265 -11.00 28.14 7.41
N ILE A 266 -9.78 28.63 7.18
CA ILE A 266 -8.89 29.13 8.22
C ILE A 266 -8.65 30.62 8.01
N CYS A 267 -9.02 31.42 9.00
CA CYS A 267 -8.75 32.86 9.03
C CYS A 267 -7.79 33.16 10.20
N ALA A 268 -6.88 34.12 10.04
CA ALA A 268 -6.07 34.62 11.15
C ALA A 268 -6.47 36.06 11.47
N SER A 269 -6.54 36.39 12.75
CA SER A 269 -6.91 37.71 13.26
C SER A 269 -5.89 38.19 14.28
N PHE A 270 -5.34 39.38 14.08
CA PHE A 270 -4.32 39.94 14.97
C PHE A 270 -4.71 41.33 15.46
N ASP A 271 -4.56 41.54 16.76
CA ASP A 271 -4.79 42.84 17.41
C ASP A 271 -3.64 43.80 17.11
N PHE A 272 -3.93 44.86 16.33
CA PHE A 272 -3.01 45.94 15.98
C PHE A 272 -3.64 47.29 16.34
N GLY A 273 -3.08 48.00 17.33
CA GLY A 273 -3.45 49.38 17.67
C GLY A 273 -2.99 50.43 16.64
N LEU A 274 -2.90 50.07 15.36
CA LEU A 274 -2.57 50.98 14.28
C LEU A 274 -3.89 51.61 13.82
N GLY A 275 -4.09 52.91 14.08
CA GLY A 275 -5.35 53.66 13.91
C GLY A 275 -6.02 53.68 12.53
N GLN A 276 -5.61 52.81 11.59
CA GLN A 276 -6.38 52.38 10.42
C GLN A 276 -6.42 50.85 10.39
N GLY A 277 -7.57 50.26 10.72
CA GLY A 277 -7.84 48.87 10.37
C GLY A 277 -7.73 48.72 8.85
N SER A 278 -6.84 47.83 8.40
CA SER A 278 -6.73 47.52 6.98
C SER A 278 -8.06 46.89 6.53
N THR A 279 -8.78 47.59 5.65
CA THR A 279 -9.90 47.04 4.88
C THR A 279 -9.43 46.07 3.79
N GLN A 280 -8.11 45.90 3.63
CA GLN A 280 -7.51 45.10 2.58
C GLN A 280 -7.37 43.66 3.07
N LYS A 281 -8.23 42.81 2.51
CA LYS A 281 -8.26 41.36 2.65
C LYS A 281 -6.99 40.75 2.05
N THR A 282 -5.84 40.92 2.71
CA THR A 282 -4.60 40.25 2.33
C THR A 282 -4.66 38.80 2.79
N ASN A 283 -4.95 37.88 1.87
CA ASN A 283 -4.58 36.47 1.97
C ASN A 283 -4.90 35.82 3.33
N GLY A 284 -6.18 35.76 3.72
CA GLY A 284 -6.64 35.01 4.92
C GLY A 284 -6.22 35.58 6.28
N VAL A 285 -5.55 36.74 6.30
CA VAL A 285 -5.13 37.45 7.52
C VAL A 285 -5.92 38.76 7.65
N SER A 286 -6.51 38.98 8.83
CA SER A 286 -7.26 40.18 9.19
C SER A 286 -6.57 40.91 10.34
N CYS A 287 -6.44 42.22 10.22
CA CYS A 287 -5.95 43.09 11.29
C CYS A 287 -7.15 43.71 11.99
N VAL A 288 -7.23 43.59 13.31
CA VAL A 288 -8.33 44.11 14.12
C VAL A 288 -7.78 45.08 15.15
N ASP A 289 -8.51 46.18 15.39
CA ASP A 289 -8.26 47.09 16.50
C ASP A 289 -9.39 46.88 17.53
N ILE A 290 -9.10 46.05 18.54
CA ILE A 290 -10.10 45.64 19.54
C ILE A 290 -10.50 46.84 20.41
N GLU A 291 -9.54 47.66 20.84
CA GLU A 291 -9.80 48.81 21.71
C GLU A 291 -10.74 49.83 21.04
N ARG A 292 -10.52 50.11 19.75
CA ARG A 292 -11.40 50.99 18.98
C ARG A 292 -12.80 50.42 18.80
N ALA A 293 -12.93 49.10 18.60
CA ALA A 293 -14.23 48.45 18.47
C ALA A 293 -15.03 48.50 19.79
N GLU A 294 -14.35 48.33 20.92
CA GLU A 294 -14.96 48.42 22.25
C GLU A 294 -15.42 49.84 22.56
N ALA A 295 -14.56 50.85 22.33
CA ALA A 295 -14.93 52.25 22.51
C ALA A 295 -16.12 52.65 21.63
N ALA A 296 -16.17 52.17 20.39
CA ALA A 296 -17.30 52.38 19.50
C ALA A 296 -18.59 51.74 20.04
N LEU A 297 -18.52 50.48 20.51
CA LEU A 297 -19.65 49.77 21.07
C LEU A 297 -20.21 50.45 22.34
N ASP A 298 -19.32 50.88 23.23
CA ASP A 298 -19.70 51.53 24.49
C ASP A 298 -20.33 52.91 24.24
N THR A 299 -19.75 53.72 23.35
CA THR A 299 -20.31 55.04 22.97
C THR A 299 -21.69 54.93 22.33
N PHE A 300 -21.96 53.86 21.57
CA PHE A 300 -23.29 53.60 21.00
C PHE A 300 -24.31 53.19 22.08
N ARG A 301 -23.87 52.40 23.07
CA ARG A 301 -24.72 51.96 24.20
C ARG A 301 -25.10 53.11 25.13
N GLU A 302 -24.26 54.14 25.25
CA GLU A 302 -24.59 55.37 25.98
C GLU A 302 -25.74 56.15 25.33
N SER A 303 -25.74 56.25 24.00
CA SER A 303 -26.81 56.93 23.26
C SER A 303 -26.86 56.49 21.80
N VAL A 304 -28.07 56.16 21.32
CA VAL A 304 -28.33 55.84 19.91
C VAL A 304 -27.99 57.02 18.97
N GLN A 305 -27.89 58.25 19.48
CA GLN A 305 -27.47 59.42 18.69
C GLN A 305 -26.01 59.34 18.22
N ASN A 306 -25.19 58.50 18.86
CA ASN A 306 -23.78 58.28 18.51
C ASN A 306 -23.60 57.26 17.37
N ALA A 307 -24.68 56.87 16.67
CA ALA A 307 -24.66 55.98 15.52
C ALA A 307 -23.56 56.28 14.46
N PRO A 308 -23.31 57.54 14.02
CA PRO A 308 -22.28 57.81 13.01
C PRO A 308 -20.85 57.60 13.54
N GLU A 309 -20.63 57.84 14.83
CA GLU A 309 -19.34 57.61 15.48
C GLU A 309 -19.09 56.11 15.65
N TYR A 310 -20.14 55.35 16.01
CA TYR A 310 -20.13 53.90 16.03
C TYR A 310 -19.79 53.31 14.66
N GLU A 311 -20.47 53.73 13.59
CA GLU A 311 -20.23 53.20 12.25
C GLU A 311 -18.77 53.44 11.81
N LYS A 312 -18.23 54.63 12.07
CA LYS A 312 -16.82 54.97 11.77
C LYS A 312 -15.82 54.21 12.66
N GLY A 313 -16.16 53.98 13.92
CA GLY A 313 -15.36 53.20 14.86
C GLY A 313 -15.32 51.72 14.49
N TRP A 314 -16.49 51.14 14.25
CA TRP A 314 -16.73 49.73 13.94
C TRP A 314 -16.24 49.30 12.56
N SER A 315 -16.48 50.12 11.52
CA SER A 315 -15.91 49.85 10.20
C SER A 315 -14.39 49.99 10.19
N GLY A 316 -13.87 50.97 10.96
CA GLY A 316 -12.44 51.24 11.08
C GLY A 316 -11.66 50.25 11.97
N SER A 317 -12.35 49.42 12.76
CA SER A 317 -11.72 48.41 13.62
C SER A 317 -11.49 47.07 12.94
N GLY A 318 -12.13 46.80 11.79
CA GLY A 318 -11.97 45.54 11.06
C GLY A 318 -12.73 44.34 11.65
N VAL A 319 -13.63 44.55 12.61
CA VAL A 319 -14.47 43.47 13.20
C VAL A 319 -15.59 43.03 12.26
N GLN A 320 -16.19 43.95 11.51
CA GLN A 320 -17.31 43.62 10.60
C GLN A 320 -16.95 42.53 9.56
N PRO A 321 -15.80 42.59 8.86
CA PRO A 321 -15.36 41.51 7.96
C PRO A 321 -15.26 40.13 8.64
N LEU A 322 -14.92 40.08 9.93
CA LEU A 322 -14.86 38.81 10.68
C LEU A 322 -16.26 38.27 10.98
N ILE A 323 -17.20 39.14 11.36
CA ILE A 323 -18.61 38.77 11.55
C ILE A 323 -19.17 38.23 10.23
N ASP A 324 -18.90 38.93 9.12
CA ASP A 324 -19.32 38.50 7.79
C ASP A 324 -18.68 37.16 7.40
N TRP A 325 -17.40 36.92 7.74
CA TRP A 325 -16.73 35.64 7.45
C TRP A 325 -17.28 34.46 8.29
N VAL A 326 -17.51 34.71 9.59
CA VAL A 326 -18.09 33.71 10.51
C VAL A 326 -19.52 33.36 10.06
N SER A 327 -20.35 34.38 9.80
CA SER A 327 -21.75 34.25 9.38
C SER A 327 -21.97 33.99 7.89
N ALA A 328 -20.90 34.00 7.07
CA ALA A 328 -20.99 33.77 5.62
C ALA A 328 -21.68 32.44 5.33
N SER A 329 -22.96 32.55 4.96
CA SER A 329 -23.82 31.49 4.46
C SER A 329 -24.49 32.03 3.19
N PRO A 330 -24.24 31.43 2.01
CA PRO A 330 -24.89 31.83 0.77
C PRO A 330 -26.35 31.41 0.82
N LYS A 331 -27.23 32.32 0.42
CA LYS A 331 -28.69 32.12 0.42
C LYS A 331 -29.18 31.22 -0.73
N ASP A 332 -28.28 30.79 -1.62
CA ASP A 332 -28.64 30.17 -2.92
C ASP A 332 -28.03 28.78 -3.18
N ASP A 333 -27.23 28.21 -2.26
CA ASP A 333 -26.68 26.85 -2.41
C ASP A 333 -27.53 25.81 -1.64
N ILE A 334 -27.91 24.71 -2.31
CA ILE A 334 -28.75 23.63 -1.75
C ILE A 334 -28.01 22.82 -0.67
N LEU A 335 -26.68 22.80 -0.71
CA LEU A 335 -25.81 22.29 0.34
C LEU A 335 -25.01 23.44 0.95
N GLU A 336 -25.00 23.55 2.27
CA GLU A 336 -24.21 24.59 2.94
C GLU A 336 -22.72 24.51 2.52
N PRO A 337 -22.11 25.60 2.02
CA PRO A 337 -20.77 25.56 1.43
C PRO A 337 -19.70 25.17 2.44
N SER A 338 -19.92 25.42 3.73
CA SER A 338 -19.04 24.97 4.82
C SER A 338 -18.92 23.44 4.84
N ILE A 339 -20.03 22.73 4.59
CA ILE A 339 -20.05 21.27 4.52
C ILE A 339 -19.47 20.80 3.19
N LYS A 340 -19.85 21.44 2.07
CA LYS A 340 -19.29 21.12 0.74
C LYS A 340 -17.76 21.20 0.75
N ARG A 341 -17.21 22.28 1.33
CA ARG A 341 -15.77 22.49 1.48
C ARG A 341 -15.13 21.51 2.44
N LEU A 342 -15.80 21.18 3.56
CA LEU A 342 -15.33 20.15 4.50
C LEU A 342 -15.19 18.80 3.78
N VAL A 343 -16.21 18.38 3.03
CA VAL A 343 -16.19 17.12 2.27
C VAL A 343 -15.11 17.15 1.20
N GLY A 344 -15.01 18.22 0.40
CA GLY A 344 -13.94 18.37 -0.60
C GLY A 344 -12.55 18.25 0.01
N SER A 345 -12.27 19.03 1.05
CA SER A 345 -10.99 18.97 1.78
C SER A 345 -10.69 17.60 2.39
N LEU A 346 -11.71 16.84 2.79
CA LEU A 346 -11.53 15.48 3.30
C LEU A 346 -11.14 14.50 2.20
N LEU A 347 -11.80 14.58 1.04
CA LEU A 347 -11.52 13.72 -0.11
C LEU A 347 -10.15 14.04 -0.73
N ASP A 348 -9.80 15.32 -0.83
CA ASP A 348 -8.48 15.76 -1.32
C ASP A 348 -7.35 15.26 -0.40
N GLY A 349 -7.54 15.39 0.92
CA GLY A 349 -6.57 14.88 1.90
C GLY A 349 -6.47 13.35 1.91
N ALA A 350 -7.58 12.64 1.64
CA ALA A 350 -7.58 11.19 1.50
C ALA A 350 -6.78 10.73 0.28
N GLU A 351 -6.99 11.39 -0.86
CA GLU A 351 -6.26 11.13 -2.09
C GLU A 351 -4.76 11.41 -1.93
N GLU A 352 -4.40 12.53 -1.31
CA GLU A 352 -3.01 12.88 -1.01
C GLU A 352 -2.35 11.83 -0.08
N SER A 353 -3.07 11.35 0.93
CA SER A 353 -2.58 10.29 1.81
C SER A 353 -2.36 8.97 1.08
N ILE A 354 -3.26 8.57 0.19
CA ILE A 354 -3.13 7.36 -0.63
C ILE A 354 -1.91 7.49 -1.55
N ASN A 355 -1.77 8.63 -2.24
CA ASN A 355 -0.65 8.88 -3.13
C ASN A 355 0.69 8.88 -2.38
N ALA A 356 0.74 9.45 -1.17
CA ALA A 356 1.94 9.43 -0.34
C ALA A 356 2.33 8.00 0.10
N GLU A 357 1.37 7.17 0.47
CA GLU A 357 1.61 5.79 0.86
C GLU A 357 2.01 4.91 -0.34
N GLU A 358 1.37 5.09 -1.49
CA GLU A 358 1.74 4.43 -2.73
C GLU A 358 3.18 4.79 -3.14
N ASN A 359 3.54 6.08 -3.10
CA ASN A 359 4.91 6.52 -3.38
C ASN A 359 5.92 5.90 -2.40
N LYS A 360 5.60 5.81 -1.11
CA LYS A 360 6.47 5.10 -0.14
C LYS A 360 6.61 3.62 -0.46
N ARG A 361 5.52 2.95 -0.85
CA ARG A 361 5.55 1.54 -1.26
C ARG A 361 6.41 1.34 -2.52
N ILE A 362 6.26 2.21 -3.52
CA ILE A 362 7.08 2.19 -4.74
C ILE A 362 8.56 2.37 -4.38
N LEU A 363 8.90 3.35 -3.54
CA LEU A 363 10.29 3.57 -3.10
C LEU A 363 10.84 2.38 -2.31
N ALA A 364 10.03 1.79 -1.42
CA ALA A 364 10.42 0.60 -0.66
C ALA A 364 10.61 -0.64 -1.57
N GLN A 365 9.79 -0.79 -2.61
CA GLN A 365 9.95 -1.84 -3.63
C GLN A 365 11.20 -1.62 -4.48
N GLN A 366 11.46 -0.39 -4.92
CA GLN A 366 12.69 -0.03 -5.63
C GLN A 366 13.92 -0.32 -4.77
N ALA A 367 13.87 0.01 -3.47
CA ALA A 367 14.97 -0.27 -2.54
C ALA A 367 15.18 -1.77 -2.26
N LYS A 368 14.13 -2.59 -2.37
CA LYS A 368 14.22 -4.06 -2.26
C LYS A 368 14.65 -4.75 -3.54
N THR A 369 14.53 -4.07 -4.68
CA THR A 369 14.89 -4.63 -5.99
C THR A 369 16.41 -4.60 -6.14
N VAL A 370 16.97 -5.66 -6.71
CA VAL A 370 18.41 -5.76 -6.99
C VAL A 370 18.85 -4.59 -7.90
N PRO A 371 19.95 -3.88 -7.57
CA PRO A 371 20.45 -2.75 -8.34
C PRO A 371 20.66 -3.10 -9.81
N GLU A 372 20.35 -2.16 -10.71
CA GLU A 372 20.40 -2.38 -12.16
C GLU A 372 21.83 -2.66 -12.65
N GLU A 373 22.84 -2.10 -11.97
CA GLU A 373 24.25 -2.35 -12.30
C GLU A 373 24.62 -3.83 -12.14
N VAL A 374 24.07 -4.50 -11.12
CA VAL A 374 24.28 -5.93 -10.88
C VAL A 374 23.57 -6.76 -11.95
N ARG A 375 22.39 -6.32 -12.41
CA ARG A 375 21.65 -7.01 -13.49
C ARG A 375 22.41 -6.95 -14.81
N LEU A 376 22.97 -5.78 -15.14
CA LEU A 376 23.79 -5.60 -16.33
C LEU A 376 25.08 -6.45 -16.29
N ASP A 377 25.72 -6.58 -15.12
CA ASP A 377 26.88 -7.48 -14.96
C ASP A 377 26.50 -8.95 -15.17
N LEU A 378 25.35 -9.37 -14.64
CA LEU A 378 24.83 -10.73 -14.83
C LEU A 378 24.47 -11.01 -16.29
N ASP A 379 23.81 -10.08 -16.98
CA ASP A 379 23.45 -10.24 -18.40
C ASP A 379 24.71 -10.32 -19.29
N ARG A 380 25.73 -9.51 -18.99
CA ARG A 380 27.04 -9.60 -19.64
C ARG A 380 27.70 -10.95 -19.38
N THR A 381 27.59 -11.47 -18.17
CA THR A 381 28.12 -12.78 -17.80
C THR A 381 27.43 -13.89 -18.60
N VAL A 382 26.10 -13.86 -18.70
CA VAL A 382 25.31 -14.81 -19.51
C VAL A 382 25.68 -14.72 -20.99
N SER A 383 25.81 -13.52 -21.55
CA SER A 383 26.21 -13.35 -22.95
C SER A 383 27.60 -13.94 -23.23
N THR A 384 28.55 -13.71 -22.31
CA THR A 384 29.91 -14.26 -22.42
C THR A 384 29.90 -15.80 -22.33
N TRP A 385 29.07 -16.36 -21.46
CA TRP A 385 28.87 -17.80 -21.35
C TRP A 385 28.25 -18.38 -22.62
N ALA A 386 27.21 -17.76 -23.18
CA ALA A 386 26.54 -18.23 -24.39
C ALA A 386 27.52 -18.31 -25.58
N GLU A 387 28.37 -17.30 -25.73
CA GLU A 387 29.46 -17.30 -26.72
C GLU A 387 30.41 -18.48 -26.51
N ARG A 388 30.91 -18.68 -25.28
CA ARG A 388 31.83 -19.78 -24.95
C ARG A 388 31.18 -21.15 -25.17
N ALA A 389 29.95 -21.33 -24.72
CA ALA A 389 29.22 -22.58 -24.85
C ALA A 389 28.98 -22.96 -26.32
N HIS A 390 28.68 -21.98 -27.18
CA HIS A 390 28.56 -22.22 -28.62
C HIS A 390 29.91 -22.54 -29.29
N THR A 391 31.01 -21.94 -28.84
CA THR A 391 32.35 -22.30 -29.31
C THR A 391 32.75 -23.70 -28.83
N GLU A 392 32.49 -24.02 -27.56
CA GLU A 392 32.75 -25.34 -26.97
C GLU A 392 32.00 -26.42 -27.75
N LEU A 393 30.68 -26.25 -27.96
CA LEU A 393 29.86 -27.22 -28.70
C LEU A 393 30.45 -27.53 -30.07
N ARG A 394 30.94 -26.51 -30.77
CA ARG A 394 31.53 -26.65 -32.10
C ARG A 394 32.86 -27.39 -32.02
N ASP A 395 33.78 -26.92 -31.19
CA ASP A 395 35.16 -27.36 -31.20
C ASP A 395 35.31 -28.74 -30.56
N THR A 396 34.65 -28.97 -29.42
CA THR A 396 34.72 -30.25 -28.70
C THR A 396 34.02 -31.39 -29.44
N LEU A 397 32.88 -31.14 -30.10
CA LEU A 397 32.22 -32.15 -30.93
C LEU A 397 33.01 -32.42 -32.21
N ASN A 398 33.58 -31.39 -32.85
CA ASN A 398 34.44 -31.60 -34.01
C ASN A 398 35.68 -32.44 -33.63
N GLU A 399 36.28 -32.20 -32.46
CA GLU A 399 37.36 -33.03 -31.92
C GLU A 399 36.87 -34.46 -31.62
N GLY A 400 35.67 -34.59 -31.04
CA GLY A 400 35.02 -35.87 -30.75
C GLY A 400 34.81 -36.73 -32.00
N PHE A 401 34.33 -36.13 -33.09
CA PHE A 401 34.15 -36.80 -34.37
C PHE A 401 35.47 -36.99 -35.15
N ALA A 402 36.48 -36.14 -34.93
CA ALA A 402 37.82 -36.35 -35.48
C ALA A 402 38.59 -37.48 -34.76
N ASN A 403 38.13 -37.90 -33.57
CA ASN A 403 38.79 -38.91 -32.77
C ASN A 403 38.93 -40.26 -33.51
N LYS A 404 40.03 -40.97 -33.24
CA LYS A 404 40.33 -42.28 -33.85
C LYS A 404 39.22 -43.30 -33.56
N ALA A 405 38.60 -43.25 -32.38
CA ALA A 405 37.48 -44.12 -32.03
C ALA A 405 36.26 -43.92 -32.95
N TRP A 406 35.89 -42.68 -33.27
CA TRP A 406 34.79 -42.38 -34.20
C TRP A 406 35.12 -42.78 -35.65
N ARG A 407 36.38 -42.56 -36.07
CA ARG A 407 36.87 -43.02 -37.38
C ARG A 407 36.96 -44.54 -37.52
N ASN A 408 37.12 -45.26 -36.40
CA ASN A 408 37.08 -46.73 -36.40
C ASN A 408 35.68 -47.29 -36.68
N LEU A 409 34.63 -46.48 -36.55
CA LEU A 409 33.27 -46.85 -36.97
C LEU A 409 33.07 -46.64 -38.49
N ALA A 410 34.02 -47.04 -39.33
CA ALA A 410 33.86 -47.00 -40.79
C ALA A 410 32.91 -48.14 -41.24
N TRP A 411 32.16 -47.93 -42.33
CA TRP A 411 31.14 -48.90 -42.79
C TRP A 411 31.64 -50.33 -42.94
N TRP A 412 32.89 -50.52 -43.38
CA TRP A 412 33.51 -51.83 -43.58
C TRP A 412 34.01 -52.46 -42.27
N LYS A 413 34.32 -51.66 -41.25
CA LYS A 413 34.71 -52.13 -39.91
C LYS A 413 33.51 -52.57 -39.08
N LEU A 414 32.31 -52.17 -39.49
CA LEU A 414 31.07 -52.45 -38.77
C LEU A 414 30.88 -53.95 -38.54
N PHE A 415 31.25 -54.81 -39.48
CA PHE A 415 31.18 -56.27 -39.33
C PHE A 415 31.89 -56.83 -38.09
N TRP A 416 32.91 -56.14 -37.58
CA TRP A 416 33.70 -56.56 -36.42
C TRP A 416 33.39 -55.73 -35.16
N HIS A 417 32.85 -54.52 -35.34
CA HIS A 417 32.72 -53.50 -34.28
C HIS A 417 31.29 -52.97 -34.12
N VAL A 418 30.26 -53.75 -34.47
CA VAL A 418 28.85 -53.34 -34.28
C VAL A 418 28.57 -53.00 -32.81
N ASP A 419 29.10 -53.81 -31.90
CA ASP A 419 28.88 -53.68 -30.46
C ASP A 419 29.57 -52.44 -29.85
N ASP A 420 30.62 -51.93 -30.50
CA ASP A 420 31.35 -50.74 -30.05
C ASP A 420 30.59 -49.43 -30.35
N VAL A 421 29.60 -49.45 -31.25
CA VAL A 421 28.86 -48.24 -31.68
C VAL A 421 28.20 -47.54 -30.48
N GLY A 422 27.49 -48.28 -29.63
CA GLY A 422 26.80 -47.71 -28.47
C GLY A 422 27.77 -47.13 -27.44
N MET A 423 28.88 -47.82 -27.18
CA MET A 423 29.90 -47.39 -26.23
C MET A 423 30.65 -46.14 -26.72
N ILE A 424 31.01 -46.07 -28.00
CA ILE A 424 31.75 -44.94 -28.57
C ILE A 424 30.87 -43.69 -28.63
N THR A 425 29.63 -43.82 -29.09
CA THR A 425 28.66 -42.70 -29.18
C THR A 425 28.32 -42.14 -27.79
N SER A 426 28.01 -43.00 -26.82
CA SER A 426 27.80 -42.60 -25.41
C SER A 426 29.04 -41.91 -24.83
N ARG A 427 30.25 -42.40 -25.13
CA ARG A 427 31.50 -41.76 -24.70
C ARG A 427 31.69 -40.37 -25.31
N VAL A 428 31.32 -40.17 -26.57
CA VAL A 428 31.37 -38.84 -27.22
C VAL A 428 30.41 -37.89 -26.53
N LEU A 429 29.16 -38.29 -26.31
CA LEU A 429 28.18 -37.46 -25.59
C LEU A 429 28.66 -37.12 -24.17
N ARG A 430 29.13 -38.09 -23.40
CA ARG A 430 29.52 -37.86 -22.00
C ARG A 430 30.77 -36.98 -21.84
N LYS A 431 31.72 -37.04 -22.79
CA LYS A 431 33.02 -36.35 -22.65
C LYS A 431 33.16 -35.09 -23.49
N LYS A 432 32.42 -34.98 -24.60
CA LYS A 432 32.60 -33.94 -25.61
C LYS A 432 31.33 -33.12 -25.88
N TRP A 433 30.23 -33.40 -25.18
CA TRP A 433 28.99 -32.63 -25.33
C TRP A 433 28.79 -31.75 -24.08
N LEU A 434 29.14 -30.47 -24.22
CA LEU A 434 28.91 -29.36 -23.27
C LEU A 434 29.35 -29.55 -21.79
N PRO A 435 30.47 -30.22 -21.46
CA PRO A 435 30.90 -30.37 -20.07
C PRO A 435 31.37 -29.08 -19.38
N GLU A 436 31.88 -28.09 -20.10
CA GLU A 436 32.34 -26.81 -19.52
C GLU A 436 31.17 -25.84 -19.38
N ALA A 437 30.33 -25.72 -20.42
CA ALA A 437 29.12 -24.93 -20.39
C ALA A 437 28.21 -25.30 -19.22
N GLU A 438 28.04 -26.60 -18.91
CA GLU A 438 27.25 -27.07 -17.76
C GLU A 438 27.81 -26.55 -16.43
N LYS A 439 29.14 -26.55 -16.25
CA LYS A 439 29.79 -26.03 -15.03
C LYS A 439 29.63 -24.52 -14.91
N GLU A 440 29.75 -23.80 -16.03
CA GLU A 440 29.56 -22.35 -16.05
C GLU A 440 28.11 -21.98 -15.73
N VAL A 441 27.10 -22.71 -16.22
CA VAL A 441 25.69 -22.50 -15.83
C VAL A 441 25.50 -22.65 -14.32
N ILE A 442 26.10 -23.67 -13.70
CA ILE A 442 26.03 -23.86 -12.24
C ILE A 442 26.66 -22.67 -11.51
N TRP A 443 27.78 -22.16 -12.00
CA TRP A 443 28.45 -20.99 -11.43
C TRP A 443 27.61 -19.70 -11.58
N ILE A 444 26.99 -19.48 -12.75
CA ILE A 444 26.06 -18.37 -12.98
C ILE A 444 24.85 -18.48 -12.06
N GLY A 445 24.28 -19.68 -11.90
CA GLY A 445 23.22 -19.95 -10.95
C GLY A 445 23.60 -19.54 -9.52
N GLY A 446 24.83 -19.83 -9.09
CA GLY A 446 25.38 -19.36 -7.82
C GLY A 446 25.46 -17.83 -7.70
N LYS A 447 25.87 -17.13 -8.76
CA LYS A 447 25.87 -15.66 -8.80
C LYS A 447 24.46 -15.06 -8.73
N ILE A 448 23.51 -15.64 -9.46
CA ILE A 448 22.10 -15.22 -9.46
C ILE A 448 21.50 -15.42 -8.06
N HIS A 449 21.83 -16.53 -7.40
CA HIS A 449 21.45 -16.80 -6.01
C HIS A 449 22.07 -15.77 -5.05
N GLN A 450 23.37 -15.46 -5.19
CA GLN A 450 24.03 -14.42 -4.38
C GLN A 450 23.38 -13.04 -4.55
N ALA A 451 22.86 -12.75 -5.74
CA ALA A 451 22.16 -11.50 -6.01
C ALA A 451 20.72 -11.44 -5.43
N GLY A 452 20.20 -12.53 -4.85
CA GLY A 452 18.85 -12.56 -4.26
C GLY A 452 17.71 -12.59 -5.30
N LEU A 453 18.02 -12.90 -6.57
CA LEU A 453 17.02 -12.93 -7.65
C LEU A 453 16.07 -14.15 -7.55
N LEU A 454 16.47 -15.20 -6.83
CA LEU A 454 15.72 -16.46 -6.70
C LEU A 454 14.72 -16.47 -5.54
N ASP A 455 14.82 -15.56 -4.57
CA ASP A 455 14.03 -15.61 -3.32
C ASP A 455 12.52 -15.46 -3.55
N ASN A 456 12.10 -14.80 -4.64
CA ASN A 456 10.68 -14.62 -4.97
C ASN A 456 10.08 -15.76 -5.81
N ILE A 457 10.92 -16.53 -6.52
CA ILE A 457 10.47 -17.61 -7.40
C ILE A 457 10.02 -18.81 -6.55
N SER A 458 10.76 -19.11 -5.48
CA SER A 458 10.43 -20.16 -4.50
C SER A 458 9.09 -19.91 -3.79
N ASN A 459 8.77 -18.66 -3.50
CA ASN A 459 7.55 -18.28 -2.79
C ASN A 459 6.30 -18.28 -3.68
N SER A 460 6.46 -18.07 -4.99
CA SER A 460 5.33 -18.08 -5.94
C SER A 460 4.81 -19.50 -6.20
N THR A 461 5.66 -20.51 -6.16
CA THR A 461 5.25 -21.92 -6.36
C THR A 461 4.56 -22.51 -5.13
N ALA A 462 4.88 -22.02 -3.92
CA ALA A 462 4.26 -22.49 -2.67
C ALA A 462 2.80 -22.04 -2.50
N ALA A 463 2.36 -20.95 -3.16
CA ALA A 463 1.01 -20.42 -3.05
C ALA A 463 -0.03 -21.12 -3.95
N ILE A 464 0.40 -22.04 -4.84
CA ILE A 464 -0.49 -22.73 -5.80
C ILE A 464 -0.82 -24.18 -5.35
N GLN A 465 -0.17 -24.71 -4.31
CA GLN A 465 -0.43 -26.06 -3.78
C GLN A 465 -1.29 -26.06 -2.52
N GLU A 466 -2.55 -25.63 -2.64
CA GLU A 466 -3.63 -26.10 -1.75
C GLU A 466 -4.83 -26.53 -2.60
N SER A 467 -4.75 -27.72 -3.20
CA SER A 467 -5.90 -28.45 -3.78
C SER A 467 -5.59 -29.95 -3.82
N PRO A 468 -6.47 -30.86 -3.33
CA PRO A 468 -6.22 -32.30 -3.33
C PRO A 468 -6.30 -32.92 -4.74
N PRO A 469 -5.60 -34.05 -5.01
CA PRO A 469 -5.50 -34.59 -6.36
C PRO A 469 -6.67 -35.52 -6.70
N GLU A 470 -7.29 -35.31 -7.86
CA GLU A 470 -8.11 -36.31 -8.53
C GLU A 470 -7.48 -36.64 -9.88
N LEU A 471 -7.37 -37.94 -10.14
CA LEU A 471 -6.70 -38.56 -11.27
C LEU A 471 -7.45 -38.26 -12.57
N GLU A 472 -6.77 -37.84 -13.64
CA GLU A 472 -6.90 -38.44 -14.97
C GLU A 472 -5.90 -37.88 -16.00
N VAL A 473 -5.56 -38.74 -16.95
CA VAL A 473 -4.44 -38.68 -17.89
C VAL A 473 -4.88 -38.09 -19.22
N SER A 474 -4.14 -37.14 -19.83
CA SER A 474 -3.55 -37.27 -21.18
C SER A 474 -3.07 -35.95 -21.85
N HIS A 475 -1.78 -35.99 -22.22
CA HIS A 475 -1.10 -35.49 -23.43
C HIS A 475 -0.93 -33.99 -23.78
N ALA A 476 0.37 -33.66 -23.85
CA ALA A 476 1.08 -32.87 -24.88
C ALA A 476 1.05 -31.35 -24.78
N GLY A 477 2.07 -30.83 -24.07
CA GLY A 477 2.46 -29.43 -24.01
C GLY A 477 3.31 -29.15 -22.76
N GLU A 478 4.39 -29.91 -22.55
CA GLU A 478 5.31 -29.69 -21.41
C GLU A 478 6.18 -28.45 -21.65
N SER A 479 5.62 -27.28 -21.35
CA SER A 479 6.40 -26.18 -20.80
C SER A 479 6.91 -26.61 -19.43
N SER A 480 8.22 -26.81 -19.30
CA SER A 480 8.89 -27.27 -18.07
C SER A 480 8.47 -26.48 -16.84
N SER A 481 7.65 -27.09 -16.00
CA SER A 481 7.46 -26.66 -14.62
C SER A 481 8.75 -26.96 -13.85
N MET A 482 9.47 -25.91 -13.43
CA MET A 482 10.62 -26.06 -12.54
C MET A 482 10.17 -26.74 -11.25
N SER A 483 10.67 -27.94 -10.99
CA SER A 483 10.53 -28.58 -9.68
C SER A 483 11.23 -27.70 -8.62
N PRO A 484 10.68 -27.56 -7.40
CA PRO A 484 11.13 -26.57 -6.41
C PRO A 484 12.55 -26.77 -5.84
N GLU A 485 13.27 -27.80 -6.27
CA GLU A 485 14.48 -28.28 -5.60
C GLU A 485 15.78 -27.93 -6.33
N LYS A 486 15.73 -27.43 -7.56
CA LYS A 486 16.94 -27.10 -8.34
C LYS A 486 17.04 -25.61 -8.63
N LEU A 487 18.02 -24.97 -7.98
CA LEU A 487 18.31 -23.53 -7.98
C LEU A 487 18.85 -22.99 -9.33
N TRP A 488 19.03 -23.84 -10.35
CA TRP A 488 19.57 -23.45 -11.65
C TRP A 488 19.03 -24.35 -12.78
N PRO A 489 19.15 -23.91 -14.05
CA PRO A 489 18.64 -24.66 -15.20
C PRO A 489 19.43 -25.95 -15.44
N THR A 490 18.76 -27.09 -15.64
CA THR A 490 19.40 -28.41 -15.88
C THR A 490 19.23 -28.97 -17.29
N GLN A 491 18.71 -28.18 -18.24
CA GLN A 491 18.34 -28.67 -19.58
C GLN A 491 19.51 -29.33 -20.32
N ILE A 492 20.75 -28.87 -20.12
CA ILE A 492 21.94 -29.50 -20.72
C ILE A 492 22.08 -30.95 -20.25
N ALA A 493 22.06 -31.18 -18.93
CA ALA A 493 22.18 -32.54 -18.39
C ALA A 493 21.02 -33.43 -18.84
N ASP A 494 19.80 -32.89 -18.80
CA ASP A 494 18.58 -33.63 -19.14
C ASP A 494 18.57 -34.05 -20.63
N ILE A 495 19.00 -33.15 -21.53
CA ILE A 495 19.12 -33.45 -22.97
C ILE A 495 20.26 -34.44 -23.24
N ARG A 496 21.38 -34.35 -22.53
CA ARG A 496 22.48 -35.34 -22.65
C ARG A 496 22.01 -36.75 -22.30
N ASP A 497 21.25 -36.87 -21.22
CA ASP A 497 20.72 -38.16 -20.77
C ASP A 497 19.64 -38.67 -21.74
N SER A 498 18.79 -37.78 -22.25
CA SER A 498 17.81 -38.09 -23.31
C SER A 498 18.48 -38.60 -24.59
N LEU A 499 19.52 -37.92 -25.09
CA LEU A 499 20.30 -38.34 -26.26
C LEU A 499 20.98 -39.69 -26.03
N THR A 500 21.47 -39.93 -24.82
CA THR A 500 22.11 -41.20 -24.46
C THR A 500 21.10 -42.35 -24.38
N ALA A 501 19.87 -42.08 -23.94
CA ALA A 501 18.81 -43.09 -23.84
C ALA A 501 18.11 -43.38 -25.17
N SER A 502 17.95 -42.39 -26.05
CA SER A 502 17.15 -42.49 -27.28
C SER A 502 18.00 -42.64 -28.55
N SER A 503 18.93 -41.71 -28.76
CA SER A 503 19.69 -41.57 -30.02
C SER A 503 20.84 -42.58 -30.12
N VAL A 504 21.47 -42.94 -28.99
CA VAL A 504 22.53 -43.96 -28.98
C VAL A 504 22.01 -45.37 -29.34
N PRO A 505 20.94 -45.90 -28.72
CA PRO A 505 20.40 -47.20 -29.10
C PRO A 505 19.83 -47.23 -30.51
N SER A 506 19.22 -46.13 -30.98
CA SER A 506 18.69 -46.05 -32.33
C SER A 506 19.79 -46.20 -33.39
N LEU A 507 20.92 -45.49 -33.24
CA LEU A 507 22.07 -45.62 -34.14
C LEU A 507 22.68 -47.03 -34.09
N HIS A 508 22.75 -47.65 -32.90
CA HIS A 508 23.23 -49.02 -32.74
C HIS A 508 22.31 -50.03 -33.45
N SER A 509 20.99 -49.87 -33.37
CA SER A 509 20.02 -50.73 -34.07
C SER A 509 20.14 -50.63 -35.59
N VAL A 510 20.40 -49.42 -36.12
CA VAL A 510 20.64 -49.19 -37.54
C VAL A 510 21.94 -49.88 -37.97
N ALA A 511 23.00 -49.80 -37.17
CA ALA A 511 24.24 -50.52 -37.42
C ALA A 511 24.03 -52.04 -37.49
N GLN A 512 23.34 -52.61 -36.49
CA GLN A 512 23.02 -54.04 -36.44
C GLN A 512 22.20 -54.47 -37.66
N ASN A 513 21.13 -53.74 -37.98
CA ASN A 513 20.26 -54.06 -39.11
C ASN A 513 21.02 -54.00 -40.44
N LEU A 514 21.91 -53.03 -40.64
CA LEU A 514 22.73 -52.94 -41.85
C LEU A 514 23.68 -54.15 -42.00
N VAL A 515 24.27 -54.64 -40.91
CA VAL A 515 25.14 -55.82 -40.92
C VAL A 515 24.33 -57.10 -41.14
N PHE A 516 23.17 -57.25 -40.48
CA PHE A 516 22.29 -58.40 -40.72
C PHE A 516 21.76 -58.43 -42.15
N PHE A 517 21.39 -57.27 -42.70
CA PHE A 517 20.95 -57.15 -44.08
C PHE A 517 22.08 -57.53 -45.05
N SER A 518 23.30 -57.09 -44.82
CA SER A 518 24.41 -57.40 -45.73
C SER A 518 24.83 -58.86 -45.65
N LEU A 519 24.86 -59.45 -44.45
CA LEU A 519 25.16 -60.87 -44.26
C LEU A 519 24.08 -61.77 -44.88
N SER A 520 22.80 -61.46 -44.65
CA SER A 520 21.68 -62.23 -45.22
C SER A 520 21.59 -62.11 -46.74
N THR A 521 21.72 -60.90 -47.30
CA THR A 521 21.67 -60.67 -48.74
C THR A 521 22.84 -61.35 -49.46
N THR A 522 24.05 -61.29 -48.87
CA THR A 522 25.23 -61.95 -49.44
C THR A 522 25.11 -63.47 -49.35
N SER A 523 24.64 -64.00 -48.21
CA SER A 523 24.40 -65.44 -48.01
C SER A 523 23.33 -65.99 -48.97
N LEU A 524 22.18 -65.31 -49.08
CA LEU A 524 21.12 -65.70 -50.00
C LEU A 524 21.58 -65.62 -51.46
N SER A 525 22.31 -64.58 -51.85
CA SER A 525 22.83 -64.44 -53.22
C SER A 525 23.89 -65.49 -53.54
N ALA A 526 24.74 -65.86 -52.57
CA ALA A 526 25.71 -66.94 -52.70
C ALA A 526 25.02 -68.33 -52.79
N ALA A 527 24.01 -68.59 -51.95
CA ALA A 527 23.22 -69.81 -52.01
C ALA A 527 22.47 -69.95 -53.35
N LEU A 528 21.86 -68.86 -53.84
CA LEU A 528 21.21 -68.82 -55.15
C LEU A 528 22.22 -69.06 -56.29
N SER A 529 23.40 -68.45 -56.23
CA SER A 529 24.49 -68.68 -57.19
C SER A 529 24.93 -70.15 -57.23
N ALA A 530 25.10 -70.78 -56.07
CA ALA A 530 25.43 -72.20 -55.95
C ALA A 530 24.31 -73.12 -56.47
N LEU A 531 23.04 -72.81 -56.16
CA LEU A 531 21.89 -73.55 -56.67
C LEU A 531 21.75 -73.44 -58.20
N VAL A 532 21.98 -72.26 -58.78
CA VAL A 532 21.97 -72.06 -60.24
C VAL A 532 23.08 -72.88 -60.91
N TYR A 533 24.29 -72.89 -60.33
CA TYR A 533 25.41 -73.69 -60.83
C TYR A 533 25.12 -75.20 -60.81
N ILE A 534 24.49 -75.71 -59.74
CA ILE A 534 24.18 -77.14 -59.59
C ILE A 534 22.97 -77.55 -60.46
N SER A 535 21.96 -76.68 -60.60
CA SER A 535 20.67 -77.03 -61.22
C SER A 535 20.67 -76.94 -62.75
N THR A 536 21.54 -76.14 -63.37
CA THR A 536 21.48 -75.87 -64.82
C THR A 536 22.69 -76.45 -65.54
N SER A 537 22.51 -77.52 -66.32
CA SER A 537 23.58 -78.28 -66.98
C SER A 537 24.32 -77.58 -68.13
N GLY A 538 24.14 -76.26 -68.30
CA GLY A 538 24.75 -75.47 -69.38
C GLY A 538 25.27 -74.08 -68.97
N THR A 539 25.14 -73.69 -67.70
CA THR A 539 25.63 -72.39 -67.22
C THR A 539 27.11 -72.45 -66.86
N SER A 540 27.89 -71.47 -67.32
CA SER A 540 29.31 -71.36 -66.96
C SER A 540 29.48 -70.89 -65.51
N MET A 541 30.62 -71.22 -64.89
CA MET A 541 30.98 -70.71 -63.55
C MET A 541 30.95 -69.17 -63.49
N TYR A 542 31.27 -68.51 -64.60
CA TYR A 542 31.23 -67.05 -64.73
C TYR A 542 29.81 -66.52 -64.63
N GLU A 543 28.85 -67.11 -65.36
CA GLU A 543 27.44 -66.68 -65.35
C GLU A 543 26.77 -66.91 -64.00
N ALA A 544 26.96 -68.08 -63.40
CA ALA A 544 26.42 -68.37 -62.06
C ALA A 544 27.06 -67.47 -60.98
N GLY A 545 28.35 -67.15 -61.08
CA GLY A 545 29.07 -66.27 -60.16
C GLY A 545 28.59 -64.82 -60.18
N THR A 546 28.03 -64.33 -61.30
CA THR A 546 27.52 -62.95 -61.38
C THR A 546 26.47 -62.64 -60.32
N ILE A 547 25.57 -63.59 -60.02
CA ILE A 547 24.49 -63.45 -59.03
C ILE A 547 25.06 -63.17 -57.64
N ALA A 548 26.09 -63.93 -57.23
CA ALA A 548 26.76 -63.73 -55.95
C ALA A 548 27.47 -62.37 -55.90
N THR A 549 28.16 -61.97 -56.97
CA THR A 549 28.86 -60.67 -57.02
C THR A 549 27.90 -59.49 -56.96
N ILE A 550 26.77 -59.54 -57.68
CA ILE A 550 25.75 -58.47 -57.66
C ILE A 550 25.15 -58.35 -56.26
N GLY A 551 24.80 -59.47 -55.63
CA GLY A 551 24.30 -59.48 -54.26
C GLY A 551 25.26 -58.85 -53.26
N LEU A 552 26.56 -59.15 -53.39
CA LEU A 552 27.63 -58.58 -52.58
C LEU A 552 27.84 -57.08 -52.84
N PHE A 553 27.84 -56.64 -54.11
CA PHE A 553 27.98 -55.21 -54.42
C PHE A 553 26.78 -54.39 -53.93
N VAL A 554 25.56 -54.90 -54.09
CA VAL A 554 24.34 -54.23 -53.63
C VAL A 554 24.31 -54.15 -52.10
N SER A 555 24.68 -55.24 -51.41
CA SER A 555 24.72 -55.28 -49.95
C SER A 555 25.74 -54.30 -49.37
N LEU A 556 26.97 -54.28 -49.89
CA LEU A 556 28.02 -53.36 -49.45
C LEU A 556 27.71 -51.90 -49.80
N ARG A 557 27.15 -51.62 -50.99
CA ARG A 557 26.75 -50.26 -51.38
C ARG A 557 25.63 -49.72 -50.49
N ARG A 558 24.66 -50.56 -50.13
CA ARG A 558 23.58 -50.18 -49.21
C ARG A 558 24.13 -49.96 -47.80
N GLN A 559 25.04 -50.82 -47.32
CA GLN A 559 25.69 -50.66 -46.02
C GLN A 559 26.50 -49.36 -45.94
N GLN A 560 27.33 -49.06 -46.95
CA GLN A 560 28.09 -47.82 -47.02
C GLN A 560 27.17 -46.60 -46.98
N LYS A 561 26.23 -46.50 -47.92
CA LYS A 561 25.33 -45.34 -48.00
C LYS A 561 24.44 -45.20 -46.76
N GLY A 562 23.89 -46.31 -46.27
CA GLY A 562 23.02 -46.32 -45.10
C GLY A 562 23.77 -45.91 -43.84
N TRP A 563 24.98 -46.43 -43.65
CA TRP A 563 25.80 -46.11 -42.47
C TRP A 563 26.35 -44.69 -42.50
N ASP A 564 26.90 -44.24 -43.63
CA ASP A 564 27.44 -42.88 -43.76
C ASP A 564 26.31 -41.84 -43.60
N SER A 565 25.10 -42.13 -44.11
CA SER A 565 23.92 -41.30 -43.88
C SER A 565 23.47 -41.31 -42.42
N ALA A 566 23.39 -42.47 -41.77
CA ALA A 566 22.96 -42.58 -40.37
C ALA A 566 23.94 -41.85 -39.44
N ARG A 567 25.24 -41.99 -39.68
CA ARG A 567 26.28 -41.23 -38.97
C ARG A 567 26.13 -39.72 -39.17
N GLY A 568 25.98 -39.27 -40.42
CA GLY A 568 25.82 -37.84 -40.72
C GLY A 568 24.57 -37.23 -40.08
N LEU A 569 23.46 -37.97 -40.10
CA LEU A 569 22.21 -37.57 -39.45
C LEU A 569 22.38 -37.46 -37.92
N TRP A 570 23.02 -38.45 -37.30
CA TRP A 570 23.30 -38.44 -35.86
C TRP A 570 24.24 -37.29 -35.46
N GLU A 571 25.31 -37.08 -36.22
CA GLU A 571 26.24 -35.95 -36.01
C GLU A 571 25.54 -34.59 -36.16
N HIS A 572 24.49 -34.50 -36.97
CA HIS A 572 23.68 -33.30 -37.12
C HIS A 572 22.68 -33.16 -35.96
N GLU A 573 21.97 -34.23 -35.60
CA GLU A 573 21.02 -34.28 -34.48
C GLU A 573 21.67 -33.82 -33.17
N VAL A 574 22.83 -34.39 -32.82
CA VAL A 574 23.56 -34.03 -31.59
C VAL A 574 23.99 -32.56 -31.56
N ARG A 575 24.31 -31.97 -32.72
CA ARG A 575 24.66 -30.55 -32.83
C ARG A 575 23.44 -29.66 -32.71
N GLU A 576 22.31 -30.03 -33.33
CA GLU A 576 21.06 -29.26 -33.23
C GLU A 576 20.47 -29.29 -31.83
N GLU A 577 20.43 -30.48 -31.21
CA GLU A 577 19.97 -30.61 -29.82
C GLU A 577 20.89 -29.85 -28.85
N GLY A 578 22.20 -29.84 -29.10
CA GLY A 578 23.13 -28.98 -28.35
C GLY A 578 22.85 -27.49 -28.52
N ARG A 579 22.52 -27.03 -29.73
CA ARG A 579 22.17 -25.62 -29.99
C ARG A 579 20.85 -25.23 -29.33
N ARG A 580 19.86 -26.11 -29.36
CA ARG A 580 18.56 -25.90 -28.69
C ARG A 580 18.74 -25.80 -27.18
N ALA A 581 19.43 -26.77 -26.59
CA ALA A 581 19.75 -26.78 -25.15
C ALA A 581 20.38 -25.46 -24.67
N LEU A 582 21.33 -24.93 -25.44
CA LEU A 582 22.01 -23.66 -25.11
C LEU A 582 21.09 -22.44 -25.20
N ARG A 583 20.21 -22.38 -26.21
CA ARG A 583 19.25 -21.27 -26.33
C ARG A 583 18.23 -21.30 -25.20
N ASP A 584 17.67 -22.47 -24.91
CA ASP A 584 16.65 -22.62 -23.88
C ASP A 584 17.23 -22.27 -22.49
N THR A 585 18.48 -22.65 -22.23
CA THR A 585 19.18 -22.28 -20.98
C THR A 585 19.50 -20.79 -20.90
N GLU A 586 19.93 -20.18 -22.01
CA GLU A 586 20.14 -18.73 -22.08
C GLU A 586 18.86 -17.96 -21.79
N GLU A 587 17.75 -18.35 -22.44
CA GLU A 587 16.44 -17.73 -22.25
C GLU A 587 16.00 -17.81 -20.80
N VAL A 588 16.08 -18.99 -20.18
CA VAL A 588 15.73 -19.17 -18.76
C VAL A 588 16.61 -18.30 -17.85
N LEU A 589 17.92 -18.23 -18.09
CA LEU A 589 18.81 -17.38 -17.30
C LEU A 589 18.45 -15.89 -17.44
N ARG A 590 18.16 -15.42 -18.67
CA ARG A 590 17.75 -14.03 -18.92
C ARG A 590 16.41 -13.71 -18.27
N THR A 591 15.44 -14.62 -18.34
CA THR A 591 14.14 -14.48 -17.67
C THR A 591 14.32 -14.33 -16.16
N ILE A 592 15.15 -15.18 -15.54
CA ILE A 592 15.45 -15.08 -14.09
C ILE A 592 16.13 -13.75 -13.74
N ILE A 593 17.04 -13.24 -14.57
CA ILE A 593 17.74 -11.96 -14.31
C ILE A 593 16.77 -10.78 -14.43
N HIS A 594 15.90 -10.77 -15.44
CA HIS A 594 14.98 -9.66 -15.68
C HIS A 594 13.78 -9.66 -14.72
N GLU A 595 13.19 -10.82 -14.48
CA GLU A 595 11.94 -10.98 -13.71
C GLU A 595 12.21 -11.31 -12.24
N GLY A 596 13.31 -12.00 -11.93
CA GLY A 596 13.65 -12.44 -10.57
C GLY A 596 13.83 -11.27 -9.59
N GLY A 597 13.42 -11.47 -8.34
CA GLY A 597 13.54 -10.43 -7.30
C GLY A 597 12.66 -9.18 -7.48
N ARG A 598 11.84 -9.08 -8.54
CA ARG A 598 10.77 -8.07 -8.58
C ARG A 598 9.65 -8.53 -7.65
N ALA A 599 9.24 -7.66 -6.74
CA ALA A 599 8.07 -7.95 -5.91
C ALA A 599 6.84 -7.96 -6.83
N ILE A 600 6.06 -9.04 -6.79
CA ILE A 600 4.76 -9.10 -7.45
C ILE A 600 3.95 -7.92 -6.89
N GLU A 601 3.48 -7.06 -7.77
CA GLU A 601 2.64 -5.92 -7.44
C GLU A 601 1.42 -6.42 -6.68
N ALA A 602 1.39 -6.20 -5.36
CA ALA A 602 0.12 -6.22 -4.65
C ALA A 602 -0.69 -5.09 -5.28
N ALA A 603 -1.81 -5.45 -5.92
CA ALA A 603 -2.65 -4.52 -6.65
C ALA A 603 -2.87 -3.23 -5.84
N PRO A 604 -2.83 -2.05 -6.47
CA PRO A 604 -3.04 -0.80 -5.76
C PRO A 604 -4.37 -0.86 -5.00
N GLU A 605 -4.51 -0.03 -3.95
CA GLU A 605 -5.75 0.15 -3.19
C GLU A 605 -6.83 0.84 -4.08
N THR A 606 -7.22 0.13 -5.13
CA THR A 606 -8.16 0.56 -6.17
C THR A 606 -9.54 0.77 -5.59
N GLU A 607 -9.91 -0.04 -4.60
CA GLU A 607 -11.18 0.09 -3.90
C GLU A 607 -11.29 1.42 -3.15
N ALA A 608 -10.25 1.84 -2.43
CA ALA A 608 -10.25 3.12 -1.72
C ALA A 608 -10.40 4.32 -2.67
N ARG A 609 -9.69 4.30 -3.82
CA ARG A 609 -9.82 5.32 -4.87
C ARG A 609 -11.22 5.35 -5.48
N GLN A 610 -11.78 4.18 -5.81
CA GLN A 610 -13.12 4.08 -6.36
C GLN A 610 -14.19 4.67 -5.41
N GLN A 611 -14.06 4.45 -4.09
CA GLN A 611 -14.98 5.06 -3.12
C GLN A 611 -14.82 6.57 -3.02
N ILE A 612 -13.59 7.09 -3.10
CA ILE A 612 -13.33 8.55 -3.11
C ILE A 612 -13.93 9.20 -4.37
N ASP A 613 -13.74 8.59 -5.54
CA ASP A 613 -14.30 9.08 -6.80
C ASP A 613 -15.83 9.06 -6.78
N ARG A 614 -16.42 8.00 -6.24
CA ARG A 614 -17.87 7.90 -6.02
C ARG A 614 -18.38 9.00 -5.09
N ALA A 615 -17.65 9.31 -4.02
CA ALA A 615 -18.00 10.40 -3.10
C ALA A 615 -17.89 11.77 -3.77
N ARG A 616 -16.90 12.00 -4.64
CA ARG A 616 -16.78 13.23 -5.44
C ARG A 616 -17.92 13.39 -6.44
N GLN A 617 -18.28 12.33 -7.15
CA GLN A 617 -19.43 12.35 -8.06
C GLN A 617 -20.73 12.65 -7.31
N ALA A 618 -20.95 11.98 -6.18
CA ALA A 618 -22.11 12.25 -5.32
C ALA A 618 -22.11 13.70 -4.80
N LEU A 619 -20.95 14.30 -4.51
CA LEU A 619 -20.85 15.70 -4.10
C LEU A 619 -21.22 16.68 -5.23
N SER A 620 -20.88 16.36 -6.49
CA SER A 620 -21.27 17.17 -7.66
C SER A 620 -22.74 17.01 -8.06
N ASP A 621 -23.33 15.86 -7.74
CA ASP A 621 -24.72 15.52 -8.07
C ASP A 621 -25.73 16.11 -7.09
N VAL A 622 -25.28 16.51 -5.89
CA VAL A 622 -26.09 17.30 -4.95
C VAL A 622 -26.26 18.70 -5.53
N LYS A 623 -27.31 18.86 -6.34
CA LYS A 623 -27.75 20.11 -6.92
C LYS A 623 -28.86 20.75 -6.13
#